data_AF-A0A0C2JCR0-F1
#
_entry.id   AF-A0A0C2JCR0-F1
#
_cell.length_a   1.000
_cell.length_b   1.000
_cell.length_c   1.000
_cell.angle_alpha   90.00
_cell.angle_beta   90.00
_cell.angle_gamma   90.00
#
_symmetry.space_group_name_H-M   'P 1'
#
loop_
_entity.id
_entity.type
_entity.pdbx_description
1 polymer ?
#
loop_
_entity_poly.entity_id
_entity_poly.type
_entity_poly.pdbx_seq_one_letter_code
_entity_poly.pdbx_strand_id
1 'polypeptide(L)'
;MEIRWEALTIDARDPLSLARWWARTLDWDVMDPEPSGVEVRSPDRRSPSLFFVRVDDAKATKNRLHIDVYAEDQAAAVDELVSRGAARAAVGQPGDAEWVVLRDPEGNEFCLLEPR
;
A
#
# COMPACT_ATOMS: atom_id res chain seq x y z
N MET A 1 -12.89 -20.12 -20.29
CA MET A 1 -13.00 -18.74 -19.79
C MET A 1 -12.03 -18.61 -18.65
N GLU A 2 -11.09 -17.68 -18.74
CA GLU A 2 -10.02 -17.49 -17.75
C GLU A 2 -10.30 -16.20 -16.97
N ILE A 3 -10.30 -16.26 -15.64
CA ILE A 3 -10.46 -15.11 -14.75
C ILE A 3 -9.08 -14.81 -14.16
N ARG A 4 -8.62 -13.56 -14.23
CA ARG A 4 -7.32 -13.11 -13.71
C ARG A 4 -7.51 -11.91 -12.79
N TRP A 5 -6.60 -11.74 -11.84
CA TRP A 5 -6.57 -10.59 -10.95
C TRP A 5 -5.87 -9.42 -11.65
N GLU A 6 -6.59 -8.31 -11.86
CA GLU A 6 -6.05 -7.11 -12.51
C GLU A 6 -5.37 -6.16 -11.51
N ALA A 7 -6.11 -5.72 -10.48
CA ALA A 7 -5.67 -4.65 -9.59
C ALA A 7 -6.27 -4.76 -8.19
N LEU A 8 -5.64 -4.11 -7.23
CA LEU A 8 -6.27 -3.69 -5.98
C LEU A 8 -6.59 -2.18 -6.07
N THR A 9 -7.86 -1.83 -5.96
CA THR A 9 -8.32 -0.44 -5.96
C THR A 9 -8.39 0.11 -4.54
N ILE A 10 -7.85 1.31 -4.34
CA ILE A 10 -7.69 1.95 -3.03
C ILE A 10 -8.20 3.39 -3.14
N ASP A 11 -9.09 3.77 -2.25
CA ASP A 11 -9.59 5.14 -2.17
C ASP A 11 -8.51 6.08 -1.59
N ALA A 12 -8.35 7.25 -2.21
CA ALA A 12 -7.34 8.24 -1.86
C ALA A 12 -7.88 9.66 -2.05
N ARG A 13 -7.56 10.58 -1.15
CA ARG A 13 -7.86 12.02 -1.33
C ARG A 13 -6.85 12.69 -2.25
N ASP A 14 -5.61 12.20 -2.29
CA ASP A 14 -4.61 12.60 -3.26
C ASP A 14 -3.98 11.36 -3.93
N PRO A 15 -4.64 10.81 -4.97
CA PRO A 15 -4.19 9.61 -5.66
C PRO A 15 -2.74 9.68 -6.16
N LEU A 16 -2.30 10.84 -6.65
CA LEU A 16 -0.95 10.97 -7.22
C LEU A 16 0.13 10.93 -6.12
N SER A 17 -0.10 11.64 -5.01
CA SER A 17 0.83 11.61 -3.88
C SER A 17 0.91 10.21 -3.29
N LEU A 18 -0.23 9.52 -3.14
CA LEU A 18 -0.26 8.17 -2.59
C LEU A 18 0.36 7.13 -3.54
N ALA A 19 0.07 7.23 -4.85
CA ALA A 19 0.70 6.41 -5.87
C ALA A 19 2.22 6.56 -5.87
N ARG A 20 2.76 7.78 -5.79
CA ARG A 20 4.20 8.02 -5.71
C ARG A 20 4.83 7.41 -4.45
N TRP A 21 4.12 7.49 -3.33
CA TRP A 21 4.58 6.89 -2.08
C TRP A 21 4.69 5.36 -2.22
N TRP A 22 3.65 4.71 -2.75
CA TRP A 22 3.63 3.26 -2.97
C TRP A 22 4.60 2.78 -4.04
N ALA A 23 4.72 3.51 -5.15
CA ALA A 23 5.71 3.26 -6.19
C ALA A 23 7.14 3.23 -5.62
N ARG A 24 7.49 4.22 -4.81
CA ARG A 24 8.81 4.25 -4.14
C ARG A 24 8.95 3.16 -3.07
N THR A 25 7.86 2.71 -2.44
CA THR A 25 7.90 1.61 -1.45
C THR A 25 8.15 0.27 -2.11
N LEU A 26 7.56 0.03 -3.28
CA LEU A 26 7.63 -1.26 -3.99
C LEU A 26 8.70 -1.32 -5.08
N ASP A 27 9.37 -0.19 -5.36
CA ASP A 27 10.22 0.00 -6.56
C ASP A 27 9.42 -0.26 -7.86
N TRP A 28 8.22 0.29 -7.92
CA TRP A 28 7.27 0.16 -9.03
C TRP A 28 7.11 1.48 -9.80
N ASP A 29 6.52 1.39 -11.00
CA ASP A 29 6.31 2.55 -11.86
C ASP A 29 4.94 3.21 -11.60
N VAL A 30 4.93 4.54 -11.46
CA VAL A 30 3.70 5.34 -11.52
C VAL A 30 3.31 5.52 -12.99
N MET A 31 2.09 5.14 -13.34
CA MET A 31 1.52 5.35 -14.66
C MET A 31 1.02 6.78 -14.83
N ASP A 32 0.79 7.20 -16.08
CA ASP A 32 0.22 8.52 -16.36
C ASP A 32 -1.13 8.68 -15.64
N PRO A 33 -1.34 9.79 -14.89
CA PRO A 33 -2.61 10.02 -14.20
C PRO A 33 -3.78 10.12 -15.17
N GLU A 34 -4.87 9.44 -14.83
CA GLU A 34 -6.13 9.49 -15.56
C GLU A 34 -7.23 10.17 -14.72
N PRO A 35 -8.33 10.64 -15.32
CA PRO A 35 -9.46 11.17 -14.57
C PRO A 35 -10.05 10.19 -13.55
N SER A 36 -9.89 8.88 -13.79
CA SER A 36 -10.37 7.80 -12.93
C SER A 36 -9.46 7.54 -11.72
N GLY A 37 -8.18 7.92 -11.77
CA GLY A 37 -7.21 7.61 -10.73
C GLY A 37 -5.77 7.55 -11.22
N VAL A 38 -4.88 7.06 -10.36
CA VAL A 38 -3.46 6.86 -10.67
C VAL A 38 -3.10 5.41 -10.39
N GLU A 39 -2.50 4.74 -11.38
CA GLU A 39 -2.11 3.35 -11.27
C GLU A 39 -0.60 3.23 -11.00
N VAL A 40 -0.23 2.24 -10.18
CA VAL A 40 1.15 1.83 -9.92
C VAL A 40 1.28 0.36 -10.31
N ARG A 41 2.20 0.02 -11.23
CA ARG A 41 2.42 -1.38 -11.61
C ARG A 41 3.89 -1.78 -11.51
N SER A 42 4.10 -3.07 -11.22
CA SER A 42 5.40 -3.72 -11.24
C SER A 42 6.15 -3.44 -12.55
N PRO A 43 7.48 -3.29 -12.52
CA PRO A 43 8.27 -3.01 -13.73
C PRO A 43 8.09 -4.06 -14.83
N ASP A 44 7.90 -5.33 -14.45
CA ASP A 44 7.69 -6.45 -15.37
C ASP A 44 6.22 -6.67 -15.77
N ARG A 45 5.29 -5.91 -15.18
CA ARG A 45 3.84 -5.95 -15.41
C ARG A 45 3.23 -7.34 -15.13
N ARG A 46 3.84 -8.15 -14.28
CA ARG A 46 3.34 -9.50 -13.92
C ARG A 46 2.49 -9.53 -12.66
N SER A 47 2.72 -8.59 -11.75
CA SER A 47 1.91 -8.45 -10.54
C SER A 47 0.65 -7.62 -10.80
N PRO A 48 -0.47 -7.91 -10.13
CA PRO A 48 -1.62 -7.01 -10.07
C PRO A 48 -1.19 -5.61 -9.65
N SER A 49 -1.79 -4.58 -10.23
CA SER A 49 -1.46 -3.20 -9.93
C SER A 49 -2.10 -2.70 -8.63
N LEU A 50 -1.63 -1.55 -8.14
CA LEU A 50 -2.34 -0.73 -7.17
C LEU A 50 -2.98 0.44 -7.91
N PHE A 51 -4.29 0.62 -7.76
CA PHE A 51 -5.03 1.69 -8.43
C PHE A 51 -5.66 2.64 -7.41
N PHE A 52 -5.17 3.88 -7.37
CA PHE A 52 -5.61 4.88 -6.41
C PHE A 52 -6.69 5.77 -7.02
N VAL A 53 -7.89 5.77 -6.42
CA VAL A 53 -9.07 6.47 -6.94
C VAL A 53 -9.41 7.66 -6.05
N ARG A 54 -9.76 8.79 -6.67
CA ARG A 54 -10.07 10.01 -5.92
C ARG A 54 -11.39 9.87 -5.16
N VAL A 55 -11.35 10.11 -3.85
CA VAL A 55 -12.54 10.34 -3.00
C VAL A 55 -12.36 11.62 -2.18
N ASP A 56 -13.45 12.26 -1.78
CA ASP A 56 -13.39 13.48 -0.95
C ASP A 56 -13.32 13.16 0.55
N ASP A 57 -13.94 12.04 0.96
CA ASP A 57 -14.02 11.65 2.36
C ASP A 57 -12.68 11.13 2.88
N ALA A 58 -12.36 11.51 4.11
CA ALA A 58 -11.27 10.87 4.84
C ALA A 58 -11.71 9.47 5.31
N LYS A 59 -10.74 8.55 5.42
CA LYS A 59 -10.96 7.21 5.95
C LYS A 59 -11.60 7.27 7.34
N ALA A 60 -12.78 6.65 7.49
CA ALA A 60 -13.55 6.67 8.73
C ALA A 60 -13.39 5.39 9.58
N THR A 61 -13.14 4.24 8.95
CA THR A 61 -13.06 2.93 9.62
C THR A 61 -11.87 2.12 9.14
N LYS A 62 -11.54 1.01 9.80
CA LYS A 62 -10.46 0.09 9.39
C LYS A 62 -10.74 -0.48 7.99
N ASN A 63 -9.70 -0.60 7.17
CA ASN A 63 -9.82 -1.27 5.88
C ASN A 63 -10.23 -2.75 6.06
N ARG A 64 -11.11 -3.23 5.19
CA ARG A 64 -11.57 -4.64 5.17
C ARG A 64 -10.61 -5.55 4.39
N LEU A 65 -9.83 -4.94 3.50
CA LEU A 65 -8.76 -5.57 2.73
C LEU A 65 -7.47 -4.81 3.06
N HIS A 66 -6.35 -5.51 3.11
CA HIS A 66 -5.04 -4.93 3.33
C HIS A 66 -4.04 -5.54 2.37
N ILE A 67 -2.97 -4.79 2.11
CA ILE A 67 -1.83 -5.25 1.32
C ILE A 67 -0.80 -5.80 2.31
N ASP A 68 -0.25 -6.94 1.97
CA ASP A 68 0.86 -7.55 2.70
C ASP A 68 2.10 -7.49 1.81
N VAL A 69 3.15 -6.84 2.31
CA VAL A 69 4.47 -6.73 1.66
C VAL A 69 5.52 -7.31 2.59
N TYR A 70 6.66 -7.71 2.07
CA TYR A 70 7.77 -8.21 2.89
C TYR A 70 9.06 -7.43 2.59
N ALA A 71 9.96 -7.42 3.55
CA ALA A 71 11.32 -6.90 3.39
C ALA A 71 12.31 -7.83 4.09
N GLU A 72 13.50 -8.00 3.52
CA GLU A 72 14.59 -8.79 4.11
C GLU A 72 14.97 -8.33 5.52
N ASP A 73 15.02 -7.01 5.73
CA ASP A 73 15.19 -6.38 7.05
C ASP A 73 13.91 -5.62 7.40
N GLN A 74 12.99 -6.29 8.09
CA GLN A 74 11.70 -5.72 8.49
C GLN A 74 11.88 -4.47 9.37
N ALA A 75 12.83 -4.49 10.32
CA ALA A 75 13.03 -3.39 11.25
C ALA A 75 13.52 -2.12 10.53
N ALA A 76 14.53 -2.25 9.67
CA ALA A 76 15.05 -1.14 8.87
C ALA A 76 13.98 -0.60 7.90
N ALA A 77 13.22 -1.48 7.25
CA ALA A 77 12.14 -1.07 6.37
C ALA A 77 11.01 -0.32 7.11
N VAL A 78 10.66 -0.74 8.33
CA VAL A 78 9.71 0.01 9.16
C VAL A 78 10.22 1.43 9.44
N ASP A 79 11.48 1.57 9.84
CA ASP A 79 12.05 2.88 10.17
C ASP A 79 12.13 3.79 8.93
N GLU A 80 12.49 3.24 7.76
CA GLU A 80 12.47 3.97 6.49
C GLU A 80 11.04 4.44 6.13
N LEU A 81 10.05 3.54 6.19
CA LEU A 81 8.67 3.86 5.83
C LEU A 81 8.08 4.92 6.77
N VAL A 82 8.38 4.83 8.07
CA VAL A 82 7.98 5.85 9.06
C VAL A 82 8.62 7.20 8.74
N SER A 83 9.91 7.24 8.38
CA SER A 83 10.59 8.47 7.95
C SER A 83 9.95 9.10 6.70
N ARG A 84 9.28 8.29 5.87
CA ARG A 84 8.56 8.68 4.65
C ARG A 84 7.08 8.96 4.88
N GLY A 85 6.62 9.06 6.13
CA GLY A 85 5.26 9.46 6.48
C GLY A 85 4.31 8.30 6.78
N ALA A 86 4.77 7.05 6.83
CA ALA A 86 3.96 5.98 7.40
C ALA A 86 3.87 6.11 8.92
N ALA A 87 2.86 5.47 9.51
CA ALA A 87 2.70 5.39 10.96
C ALA A 87 2.43 3.97 11.41
N ARG A 88 3.09 3.52 12.50
CA ARG A 88 2.72 2.25 13.15
C ARG A 88 1.25 2.27 13.58
N ALA A 89 0.59 1.12 13.44
CA ALA A 89 -0.82 0.95 13.78
C ALA A 89 -1.02 -0.30 14.66
N ALA A 90 -1.95 -0.19 15.60
CA ALA A 90 -2.46 -1.31 16.38
C ALA A 90 -3.90 -1.55 15.96
N VAL A 91 -4.16 -2.66 15.27
CA VAL A 91 -5.46 -3.03 14.71
C VAL A 91 -6.02 -4.33 15.29
N GLY A 92 -5.47 -4.75 16.44
CA GLY A 92 -5.82 -5.99 17.14
C GLY A 92 -4.97 -7.20 16.75
N GLN A 93 -3.80 -6.99 16.14
CA GLN A 93 -2.83 -8.08 15.93
C GLN A 93 -2.33 -8.61 17.29
N PRO A 94 -2.01 -9.92 17.39
CA PRO A 94 -1.50 -10.50 18.63
C PRO A 94 -0.09 -9.96 18.96
N GLY A 95 0.33 -10.11 20.21
CA GLY A 95 1.62 -9.58 20.69
C GLY A 95 2.85 -10.28 20.11
N ASP A 96 2.68 -11.48 19.57
CA ASP A 96 3.67 -12.33 18.91
C ASP A 96 3.51 -12.33 17.37
N ALA A 97 2.81 -11.33 16.80
CA ALA A 97 2.67 -11.20 15.37
C ALA A 97 4.03 -11.04 14.67
N GLU A 98 4.28 -11.84 13.63
CA GLU A 98 5.49 -11.81 12.78
C GLU A 98 5.47 -10.65 11.75
N TRP A 99 4.48 -9.75 11.85
CA TRP A 99 4.31 -8.62 10.95
C TRP A 99 4.08 -7.33 11.73
N VAL A 100 4.53 -6.22 11.14
CA VAL A 100 4.26 -4.87 11.64
C VAL A 100 3.15 -4.25 10.82
N VAL A 101 2.07 -3.83 11.47
CA VAL A 101 1.01 -3.07 10.80
C VAL A 101 1.40 -1.60 10.74
N LEU A 102 1.41 -1.07 9.53
CA LEU A 102 1.66 0.33 9.22
C LEU A 102 0.41 0.95 8.58
N ARG A 103 0.35 2.27 8.63
CA ARG A 103 -0.58 3.11 7.88
C ARG A 103 0.23 3.93 6.89
N ASP A 104 -0.21 3.97 5.64
CA ASP A 104 0.33 4.89 4.65
C ASP A 104 -0.02 6.36 5.00
N PRO A 105 0.46 7.37 4.25
CA PRO A 105 0.20 8.77 4.55
C PRO A 105 -1.29 9.18 4.57
N GLU A 106 -2.18 8.38 3.98
CA GLU A 106 -3.63 8.61 3.99
C GLU A 106 -4.37 7.77 5.04
N GLY A 107 -3.65 6.92 5.77
CA GLY A 107 -4.18 6.13 6.88
C GLY A 107 -4.63 4.72 6.49
N ASN A 108 -4.35 4.27 5.26
CA ASN A 108 -4.67 2.90 4.84
C ASN A 108 -3.73 1.91 5.50
N GLU A 109 -4.28 0.88 6.14
CA GLU A 109 -3.48 -0.14 6.80
C GLU A 109 -2.88 -1.14 5.80
N PHE A 110 -1.60 -1.48 6.01
CA PHE A 110 -0.88 -2.55 5.32
C PHE A 110 0.05 -3.27 6.30
N CYS A 111 0.41 -4.52 6.00
CA CYS A 111 1.34 -5.29 6.82
C CYS A 111 2.70 -5.36 6.14
N LEU A 112 3.76 -5.15 6.93
CA LEU A 112 5.12 -5.44 6.54
C LEU A 112 5.58 -6.72 7.26
N LEU A 113 5.88 -7.75 6.50
CA LEU A 113 6.24 -9.10 6.93
C LEU A 113 7.76 -9.32 6.80
N GLU A 114 8.28 -10.35 7.47
CA GLU A 114 9.58 -10.94 7.13
C GLU A 114 9.44 -11.89 5.92
N PRO A 115 10.50 -12.13 5.12
CA PRO A 115 10.47 -13.09 4.04
C PRO A 115 10.24 -14.51 4.59
N ARG A 116 9.55 -15.37 3.82
CA ARG A 116 9.31 -16.77 4.17
C ARG A 116 10.17 -17.72 3.37
#